data_AF-A0A7W1V5X8-F1
#
_entry.id   AF-A0A7W1V5X8-F1
#
_cell.length_a   1.000
_cell.length_b   1.000
_cell.length_c   1.000
_cell.angle_alpha   90.00
_cell.angle_beta   90.00
_cell.angle_gamma   90.00
#
_symmetry.space_group_name_H-M   'P 1'
#
loop_
_entity.id
_entity.type
_entity.pdbx_description
1 polymer ?
#
loop_
_entity_poly.entity_id
_entity_poly.type
_entity_poly.pdbx_seq_one_letter_code
_entity_poly.pdbx_strand_id
1 'polypeptide(L)'
;MPTTRPRHFVTETDDLSVALDAAARRWPELSRPQLLVRLALEGDQAAQLTHEERRQRRLGAIRKHSGMLTGSYGPDYLHKLREDWPA
;
A
#
# COMPACT_ATOMS: atom_id res chain seq x y z
N MET A 1 22.91 -16.29 23.57
CA MET A 1 22.72 -14.97 22.94
C MET A 1 21.24 -14.75 22.67
N PRO A 2 20.49 -14.05 23.55
CA PRO A 2 19.13 -13.64 23.23
C PRO A 2 19.20 -12.51 22.20
N THR A 3 18.60 -12.72 21.03
CA THR A 3 18.43 -11.68 20.02
C THR A 3 17.26 -10.78 20.43
N THR A 4 17.40 -9.45 20.33
CA THR A 4 16.35 -8.47 20.70
C THR A 4 15.08 -8.59 19.85
N ARG A 5 15.19 -9.16 18.64
CA ARG A 5 14.05 -9.33 17.73
C ARG A 5 13.41 -10.71 17.86
N PRO A 6 12.07 -10.81 17.69
CA PRO A 6 11.37 -12.09 17.70
C PRO A 6 11.88 -13.00 16.58
N ARG A 7 11.87 -14.31 16.85
CA ARG A 7 12.15 -15.33 15.83
C ARG A 7 10.86 -15.63 15.07
N HIS A 8 10.95 -15.67 13.75
CA HIS A 8 9.86 -16.10 12.87
C HIS A 8 10.18 -17.50 12.36
N PHE A 9 9.36 -18.48 12.74
CA PHE A 9 9.44 -19.83 12.18
C PHE A 9 8.52 -19.92 10.99
N VAL A 10 9.06 -20.36 9.85
CA VAL A 10 8.31 -20.51 8.60
C VAL A 10 8.48 -21.95 8.14
N THR A 11 7.36 -22.63 7.90
CA THR A 11 7.35 -23.92 7.22
C THR A 11 7.24 -23.65 5.73
N GLU A 12 8.13 -24.23 4.94
CA GLU A 12 8.12 -24.06 3.49
C GLU A 12 6.90 -24.78 2.88
N THR A 13 6.09 -24.04 2.14
CA THR A 13 5.01 -24.58 1.30
C THR A 13 5.52 -24.78 -0.12
N ASP A 14 4.79 -25.54 -0.95
CA ASP A 14 5.16 -25.75 -2.35
C ASP A 14 5.32 -24.42 -3.12
N ASP A 15 4.38 -23.48 -2.92
CA ASP A 15 4.43 -22.14 -3.52
C ASP A 15 5.66 -21.35 -3.05
N LEU A 16 5.99 -21.41 -1.76
CA LEU A 16 7.18 -20.75 -1.23
C LEU A 16 8.45 -21.40 -1.79
N SER A 17 8.43 -22.71 -2.01
CA SER A 17 9.54 -23.44 -2.63
C SER A 17 9.84 -22.94 -4.03
N VAL A 18 8.81 -22.86 -4.87
CA VAL A 18 8.89 -22.33 -6.24
C VAL A 18 9.39 -20.89 -6.25
N ALA A 19 8.88 -20.06 -5.34
CA ALA A 19 9.31 -18.66 -5.24
C ALA A 19 10.79 -18.53 -4.83
N LEU A 20 11.25 -19.33 -3.88
CA LEU A 20 12.64 -19.35 -3.44
C LEU A 20 13.57 -19.89 -4.52
N ASP A 21 13.15 -20.89 -5.30
CA ASP A 21 13.93 -21.41 -6.43
C ASP A 21 14.06 -20.37 -7.55
N ALA A 22 12.99 -19.61 -7.81
CA ALA A 22 13.04 -18.49 -8.73
C ALA A 22 13.98 -17.38 -8.22
N ALA A 23 13.94 -17.08 -6.92
CA ALA A 23 14.81 -16.10 -6.29
C ALA A 23 16.28 -16.55 -6.30
N ALA A 24 16.56 -17.84 -6.11
CA ALA A 24 17.91 -18.40 -6.16
C ALA A 24 18.55 -18.25 -7.55
N ARG A 25 17.76 -18.27 -8.64
CA ARG A 25 18.28 -17.94 -9.98
C ARG A 25 18.74 -16.49 -10.10
N ARG A 26 18.10 -15.57 -9.37
CA ARG A 26 18.42 -14.14 -9.38
C ARG A 26 19.55 -13.79 -8.40
N TRP A 27 19.64 -14.50 -7.29
CA TRP A 27 20.65 -14.32 -6.24
C TRP A 27 21.26 -15.68 -5.85
N PRO A 28 22.11 -16.26 -6.70
CA PRO A 28 22.69 -17.59 -6.48
C PRO A 28 23.59 -17.68 -5.24
N GLU A 29 24.09 -16.55 -4.75
CA GLU A 29 24.96 -16.44 -3.58
C GLU A 29 24.21 -16.48 -2.24
N LEU A 30 22.87 -16.37 -2.25
CA LEU A 30 22.06 -16.28 -1.04
C LEU A 30 21.48 -17.64 -0.64
N SER A 31 21.55 -17.95 0.65
CA SER A 31 20.85 -19.10 1.23
C SER A 31 19.33 -18.90 1.25
N ARG A 32 18.55 -19.99 1.31
CA ARG A 32 17.07 -19.91 1.35
C ARG A 32 16.52 -18.96 2.42
N PRO A 33 17.01 -18.95 3.67
CA PRO A 33 16.53 -17.97 4.66
C PRO A 33 16.86 -16.53 4.29
N GLN A 34 18.02 -16.27 3.67
CA GLN A 34 18.39 -14.93 3.19
C GLN A 34 17.50 -14.50 2.02
N LEU A 35 17.15 -15.44 1.12
CA LEU A 35 16.19 -15.20 0.04
C LEU A 35 14.80 -14.87 0.60
N LEU A 36 14.34 -15.57 1.64
CA LEU A 36 13.07 -15.29 2.29
C LEU A 36 13.04 -13.86 2.86
N VAL A 37 14.11 -13.44 3.54
CA VAL A 37 14.25 -12.05 4.02
C VAL A 37 14.26 -11.06 2.87
N ARG A 38 15.00 -11.35 1.79
CA ARG A 38 15.10 -10.48 0.61
C ARG A 38 13.75 -10.29 -0.05
N LEU A 39 13.02 -11.39 -0.29
CA LEU A 39 11.69 -11.37 -0.90
C LEU A 39 10.67 -10.62 -0.03
N ALA A 40 10.70 -10.80 1.29
CA ALA A 40 9.81 -10.08 2.20
C ALA A 40 10.02 -8.55 2.11
N LEU A 41 11.28 -8.11 2.05
CA LEU A 41 11.61 -6.68 1.92
C LEU A 41 11.29 -6.12 0.54
N GLU A 42 11.52 -6.87 -0.54
CA GLU A 42 11.10 -6.46 -1.89
C GLU A 42 9.57 -6.39 -2.00
N GLY A 43 8.85 -7.31 -1.35
CA GLY A 43 7.40 -7.30 -1.27
C GLY A 43 6.85 -6.07 -0.56
N ASP A 44 7.44 -5.68 0.58
CA ASP A 44 7.07 -4.45 1.29
C ASP A 44 7.27 -3.20 0.41
N GLN A 45 8.43 -3.10 -0.25
CA GLN A 45 8.72 -1.98 -1.16
C GLN A 45 7.72 -1.90 -2.32
N ALA A 46 7.41 -3.04 -2.95
CA ALA A 46 6.42 -3.09 -4.03
C ALA A 46 5.00 -2.71 -3.55
N ALA A 47 4.62 -3.13 -2.34
CA ALA A 47 3.36 -2.75 -1.73
C ALA A 47 3.31 -1.24 -1.46
N GLN A 48 4.37 -0.65 -0.90
CA GLN A 48 4.45 0.79 -0.64
C GLN A 48 4.31 1.63 -1.91
N LEU A 49 5.00 1.26 -2.98
CA LEU A 49 4.88 1.92 -4.28
C LEU A 49 3.44 1.86 -4.80
N THR A 50 2.79 0.70 -4.71
CA THR A 50 1.38 0.53 -5.10
C THR A 50 0.45 1.40 -4.26
N HIS A 51 0.68 1.50 -2.96
CA HIS A 51 -0.10 2.35 -2.06
C HIS A 51 0.07 3.84 -2.39
N GLU A 52 1.29 4.29 -2.65
CA GLU A 52 1.57 5.68 -3.00
C GLU A 52 0.95 6.03 -4.36
N GLU A 53 1.03 5.15 -5.36
CA GLU A 53 0.34 5.36 -6.63
C GLU A 53 -1.18 5.49 -6.46
N ARG A 54 -1.80 4.61 -5.67
CA ARG A 54 -3.24 4.69 -5.37
C ARG A 54 -3.58 6.01 -4.68
N ARG A 55 -2.75 6.44 -3.72
CA ARG A 55 -2.90 7.71 -3.02
C ARG A 55 -2.80 8.90 -3.98
N GLN A 56 -1.80 8.91 -4.86
CA GLN A 56 -1.61 9.98 -5.83
C GLN A 56 -2.75 10.04 -6.84
N ARG A 57 -3.25 8.89 -7.32
CA ARG A 57 -4.45 8.82 -8.18
C ARG A 57 -5.67 9.43 -7.48
N ARG A 58 -5.90 9.07 -6.21
CA ARG A 58 -6.99 9.62 -5.40
C ARG A 58 -6.87 11.14 -5.23
N LEU A 59 -5.68 11.62 -4.84
CA LEU A 59 -5.43 13.07 -4.69
C LEU A 59 -5.55 13.82 -6.01
N GLY A 60 -5.12 13.22 -7.12
CA GLY A 60 -5.30 13.74 -8.46
C GLY A 60 -6.78 13.92 -8.82
N ALA A 61 -7.61 12.90 -8.56
CA ALA A 61 -9.06 13.00 -8.76
C ALA A 61 -9.70 14.10 -7.90
N ILE A 62 -9.35 14.18 -6.62
CA ILE A 62 -9.85 15.24 -5.73
C ILE A 62 -9.47 16.62 -6.26
N ARG A 63 -8.19 16.84 -6.59
CA ARG A 63 -7.73 18.14 -7.13
C ARG A 63 -8.40 18.49 -8.44
N LYS A 64 -8.63 17.51 -9.33
CA LYS A 64 -9.29 17.72 -10.62
C LYS A 64 -10.72 18.23 -10.47
N HIS A 65 -11.44 17.77 -9.44
CA HIS A 65 -12.87 18.09 -9.26
C HIS A 65 -13.13 19.15 -8.18
N SER A 66 -12.16 19.39 -7.30
CA SER A 66 -12.28 20.42 -6.26
C SER A 66 -12.46 21.79 -6.88
N GLY A 67 -13.47 22.53 -6.42
CA GLY A 67 -13.76 23.88 -6.88
C GLY A 67 -14.36 23.98 -8.29
N MET A 68 -14.60 22.86 -8.98
CA MET A 68 -15.21 22.86 -10.32
C MET A 68 -16.63 23.44 -10.34
N LEU A 69 -17.32 23.40 -9.20
CA LEU A 69 -18.67 23.97 -9.01
C LEU A 69 -18.64 25.27 -8.18
N THR A 70 -17.46 25.85 -7.95
CA THR A 70 -17.36 27.15 -7.27
C THR A 70 -18.08 28.20 -8.11
N GLY A 71 -19.04 28.90 -7.51
CA GLY A 71 -19.88 29.90 -8.19
C GLY A 71 -21.14 29.32 -8.86
N SER A 72 -21.30 27.99 -8.94
CA SER A 72 -22.54 27.37 -9.42
C SER A 72 -23.66 27.40 -8.38
N TYR A 73 -23.31 27.58 -7.10
CA TYR A 73 -24.25 27.66 -6.00
C TYR A 73 -24.49 29.12 -5.59
N GLY A 74 -25.75 29.46 -5.35
CA GLY A 74 -26.12 30.80 -4.89
C GLY A 74 -25.57 31.12 -3.49
N PRO A 75 -25.50 32.42 -3.11
CA PRO A 75 -24.87 32.87 -1.87
C PRO A 75 -25.38 32.15 -0.62
N ASP A 76 -26.69 31.85 -0.56
CA ASP A 76 -27.35 31.26 0.61
C ASP A 76 -27.56 29.73 0.51
N TYR A 77 -27.00 29.08 -0.51
CA TYR A 77 -27.26 27.67 -0.80
C TYR A 77 -26.90 26.75 0.38
N LEU A 78 -25.74 26.97 1.01
CA LEU A 78 -25.29 26.18 2.16
C LEU A 78 -26.14 26.42 3.41
N HIS A 79 -26.72 27.62 3.57
CA HIS A 79 -27.61 27.91 4.69
C HIS A 79 -28.90 27.11 4.56
N LYS A 80 -29.56 27.22 3.40
CA LYS A 80 -30.80 26.48 3.09
C LYS A 80 -30.62 24.97 3.21
N LEU A 81 -29.50 24.43 2.71
CA LEU A 81 -29.20 23.00 2.79
C LEU A 81 -29.08 22.49 4.24
N ARG A 82 -28.59 23.34 5.16
CA ARG A 82 -28.41 22.96 6.57
C ARG A 82 -29.71 23.02 7.37
N GLU A 83 -30.67 23.84 6.97
CA GLU A 83 -32.00 23.90 7.59
C GLU A 83 -32.78 22.59 7.42
N ASP A 84 -32.50 21.85 6.34
CA ASP A 84 -33.17 20.57 6.02
C ASP A 84 -32.62 19.36 6.81
N TRP A 85 -31.52 19.51 7.57
CA TRP A 85 -30.92 18.42 8.33
C TRP A 85 -31.30 18.50 9.82
N PRO A 86 -31.91 17.44 10.41
CA PRO A 86 -32.11 17.39 11.85
C PRO A 86 -30.77 17.32 12.60
N ALA A 87 -30.73 17.95 13.78
CA ALA A 87 -29.54 18.07 14.63
C ALA A 87 -28.99 16.73 15.13
#